data_AF-A0A5C8I7N7-F1
#
_entry.id   AF-A0A5C8I7N7-F1
#
_cell.length_a   1.000
_cell.length_b   1.000
_cell.length_c   1.000
_cell.angle_alpha   90.00
_cell.angle_beta   90.00
_cell.angle_gamma   90.00
#
_symmetry.space_group_name_H-M   'P 1'
#
loop_
_entity.id
_entity.type
_entity.pdbx_description
1 polymer ?
#
loop_
_entity_poly.entity_id
_entity_poly.type
_entity_poly.pdbx_seq_one_letter_code
_entity_poly.pdbx_strand_id
1 'polypeptide(L)'
;MVSSQQHPATPGRASASVDLQHGAVDQPRFWSVRAVALNNPAFNNPAFQDPRAVQTYPGGSQAARLGNGQTQYAPPPAATNAELEGKFAAPSAGAQQTDRMTYEDTVYKTIALFAVMLVVAVGGWIWTMSSVTPTNPEPNVAPWLIGALGGFVLAMVNIFKKQPSAPLIMAYAAFQGLFVGGISAYFEFMMPGIVVQATLATVSVVGVTLALFASGKIRASKRATKIFMIAMIGYLVFSLLNVGLMLFGVLPADQMFGLRSATIAGIPIGLILGVLVVIMAAYSLVLDFDQIQQGVRNGAPRKLAWKAAFGIMVTVIWLYVEILRMIAIIRGSN
;
A
#
# COMPACT_ATOMS: atom_id res chain seq x y z
N MET A 1 -40.72 -58.55 53.97
CA MET A 1 -40.15 -57.89 55.15
C MET A 1 -40.46 -56.41 55.07
N VAL A 2 -41.14 -55.91 56.10
CA VAL A 2 -41.03 -54.57 56.71
C VAL A 2 -41.29 -53.38 55.77
N SER A 3 -42.45 -52.73 55.88
CA SER A 3 -42.70 -51.58 56.80
C SER A 3 -41.80 -50.39 56.44
N SER A 4 -42.33 -49.25 56.02
CA SER A 4 -42.91 -48.22 56.91
C SER A 4 -42.09 -46.92 56.69
N GLN A 5 -42.71 -45.84 56.22
CA GLN A 5 -42.96 -44.57 56.97
C GLN A 5 -42.38 -43.44 56.11
N GLN A 6 -42.92 -42.23 55.97
CA GLN A 6 -43.99 -41.52 56.65
C GLN A 6 -44.35 -40.26 55.83
N HIS A 7 -45.65 -39.93 55.82
CA HIS A 7 -46.30 -38.62 55.58
C HIS A 7 -45.77 -37.50 56.54
N PRO A 8 -46.16 -36.19 56.50
CA PRO A 8 -47.44 -35.53 56.11
C PRO A 8 -47.28 -34.22 55.27
N ALA A 9 -48.24 -33.61 54.57
CA ALA A 9 -49.64 -33.20 54.78
C ALA A 9 -49.84 -31.75 55.32
N THR A 10 -50.16 -30.81 54.40
CA THR A 10 -51.20 -29.73 54.45
C THR A 10 -51.15 -28.65 55.56
N PRO A 11 -52.03 -27.61 55.65
CA PRO A 11 -52.97 -26.96 54.69
C PRO A 11 -53.05 -25.39 54.79
N GLY A 12 -53.90 -24.76 53.96
CA GLY A 12 -54.69 -23.55 54.33
C GLY A 12 -54.29 -22.23 53.63
N ARG A 13 -54.99 -21.78 52.58
CA ARG A 13 -56.27 -21.02 52.50
C ARG A 13 -56.16 -19.48 52.62
N ALA A 14 -56.37 -18.85 51.46
CA ALA A 14 -57.30 -17.75 51.15
C ALA A 14 -57.05 -16.30 51.63
N SER A 15 -56.88 -15.39 50.66
CA SER A 15 -57.60 -14.08 50.50
C SER A 15 -57.25 -13.52 49.10
N ALA A 16 -58.17 -13.48 48.11
CA ALA A 16 -59.00 -12.32 47.71
C ALA A 16 -58.17 -11.03 47.49
N SER A 17 -58.11 -10.37 46.32
CA SER A 17 -59.17 -9.88 45.41
C SER A 17 -58.48 -9.40 44.12
N VAL A 18 -58.91 -9.83 42.92
CA VAL A 18 -59.80 -9.12 41.99
C VAL A 18 -59.41 -7.65 41.78
N ASP A 19 -58.66 -7.40 40.70
CA ASP A 19 -58.77 -6.15 39.96
C ASP A 19 -59.21 -6.48 38.52
N LEU A 20 -60.33 -5.89 38.15
CA LEU A 20 -61.08 -6.12 36.92
C LEU A 20 -60.55 -5.15 35.85
N GLN A 21 -60.32 -5.64 34.62
CA GLN A 21 -61.05 -5.20 33.41
C GLN A 21 -60.29 -5.54 32.12
N HIS A 22 -60.94 -6.43 31.35
CA HIS A 22 -61.30 -6.27 29.93
C HIS A 22 -60.24 -5.77 28.94
N GLY A 23 -60.01 -6.59 27.90
CA GLY A 23 -59.62 -6.06 26.59
C GLY A 23 -58.88 -7.03 25.71
N ALA A 24 -59.61 -7.88 25.01
CA ALA A 24 -59.08 -8.62 23.87
C ALA A 24 -58.69 -7.65 22.74
N VAL A 25 -57.50 -7.89 22.17
CA VAL A 25 -57.09 -7.76 20.77
C VAL A 25 -57.60 -6.54 19.99
N ASP A 26 -56.69 -5.60 19.69
CA ASP A 26 -56.60 -5.02 18.36
C ASP A 26 -55.19 -4.50 18.05
N GLN A 27 -54.71 -4.80 16.85
CA GLN A 27 -53.33 -4.60 16.43
C GLN A 27 -52.97 -3.11 16.28
N PRO A 28 -51.77 -2.66 16.70
CA PRO A 28 -51.34 -1.30 16.43
C PRO A 28 -50.92 -1.16 14.96
N ARG A 29 -51.80 -0.49 14.21
CA ARG A 29 -51.55 0.00 12.86
C ARG A 29 -50.27 0.83 12.82
N PHE A 30 -49.31 0.31 12.09
CA PHE A 30 -48.20 1.00 11.46
C PHE A 30 -48.69 2.30 10.79
N TRP A 31 -47.99 3.39 11.10
CA TRP A 31 -48.15 4.77 10.63
C TRP A 31 -49.33 5.60 11.14
N SER A 32 -49.07 6.37 12.19
CA SER A 32 -49.53 7.76 12.26
C SER A 32 -48.35 8.66 12.62
N VAL A 33 -47.68 9.21 11.61
CA VAL A 33 -46.76 10.34 11.77
C VAL A 33 -47.63 11.54 12.18
N ARG A 34 -47.75 11.77 13.49
CA ARG A 34 -48.19 13.07 14.02
C ARG A 34 -46.93 13.87 14.30
N ALA A 35 -46.76 14.91 13.50
CA ALA A 35 -45.66 15.86 13.59
C ALA A 35 -45.55 16.41 15.02
N VAL A 36 -44.48 16.02 15.72
CA VAL A 36 -43.91 16.87 16.77
C VAL A 36 -43.14 17.95 16.02
N ALA A 37 -43.86 18.98 15.58
CA ALA A 37 -43.24 20.24 15.21
C ALA A 37 -42.61 20.78 16.51
N LEU A 38 -41.31 20.55 16.63
CA LEU A 38 -40.48 21.09 17.70
C LEU A 38 -40.71 22.61 17.74
N ASN A 39 -41.09 23.11 18.92
CA ASN A 39 -41.09 24.54 19.25
C ASN A 39 -39.65 25.06 19.09
N ASN A 40 -39.31 25.45 17.87
CA ASN A 40 -38.01 26.01 17.54
C ASN A 40 -38.06 27.52 17.83
N PRO A 41 -37.26 28.03 18.79
CA PRO A 41 -37.26 29.44 19.16
C PRO A 41 -36.96 30.37 17.98
N ALA A 42 -36.24 29.88 16.96
CA ALA A 42 -35.92 30.64 15.76
C ALA A 42 -37.15 31.01 14.92
N PHE A 43 -38.24 30.23 15.01
CA PHE A 43 -39.50 30.49 14.29
C PHE A 43 -40.60 31.04 15.21
N ASN A 44 -40.29 31.31 16.47
CA ASN A 44 -41.21 31.93 17.41
C ASN A 44 -41.12 33.47 17.34
N ASN A 45 -41.16 34.02 16.13
CA ASN A 45 -41.20 35.45 15.86
C ASN A 45 -42.54 35.77 15.19
N PRO A 46 -43.27 36.82 15.62
CA PRO A 46 -44.51 37.26 14.97
C PRO A 46 -44.42 37.41 13.45
N ALA A 47 -43.23 37.72 12.91
CA ALA A 47 -42.99 37.81 11.46
C ALA A 47 -43.23 36.50 10.69
N PHE A 48 -43.16 35.33 11.36
CA PHE A 48 -43.44 34.02 10.77
C PHE A 48 -44.85 33.51 11.04
N GLN A 49 -45.60 34.19 11.91
CA GLN A 49 -46.89 33.73 12.41
C GLN A 49 -48.04 34.60 11.89
N ASP A 50 -47.80 35.90 11.69
CA ASP A 50 -48.81 36.84 11.19
C ASP A 50 -48.33 37.53 9.89
N PRO A 51 -48.98 37.25 8.74
CA PRO A 51 -48.67 37.90 7.46
C PRO A 51 -48.77 39.44 7.50
N ARG A 52 -49.54 40.01 8.43
CA ARG A 52 -49.67 41.47 8.60
C ARG A 52 -48.50 42.07 9.37
N ALA A 53 -47.82 41.28 10.21
CA ALA A 53 -46.64 41.71 10.96
C ALA A 53 -45.40 41.88 10.07
N VAL A 54 -45.40 41.31 8.85
CA VAL A 54 -44.32 41.48 7.86
C VAL A 54 -44.27 42.92 7.32
N GLN A 55 -45.38 43.65 7.32
CA GLN A 55 -45.46 45.01 6.76
C GLN A 55 -44.79 46.09 7.63
N THR A 56 -44.64 45.83 8.93
CA THR A 56 -44.09 46.79 9.90
C THR A 56 -42.59 46.61 10.17
N TYR A 57 -41.95 45.59 9.59
CA TYR A 57 -40.49 45.42 9.63
C TYR A 57 -39.78 46.38 8.67
N PRO A 58 -38.63 46.97 9.04
CA PRO A 58 -37.84 47.79 8.12
C PRO A 58 -37.40 46.95 6.91
N GLY A 59 -37.96 47.24 5.72
CA GLY A 59 -37.80 46.46 4.48
C GLY A 59 -39.05 45.67 4.03
N GLY A 60 -40.09 45.57 4.86
CA GLY A 60 -41.32 44.81 4.60
C GLY A 60 -42.24 45.39 3.53
N SER A 61 -42.13 46.70 3.23
CA SER A 61 -42.92 47.36 2.18
C SER A 61 -42.53 46.93 0.76
N GLN A 62 -41.37 46.29 0.57
CA GLN A 62 -40.99 45.67 -0.70
C GLN A 62 -41.56 44.24 -0.85
N ALA A 63 -41.82 43.53 0.25
CA ALA A 63 -42.41 42.18 0.21
C ALA A 63 -43.92 42.19 -0.10
N ALA A 64 -44.66 43.22 0.33
CA ALA A 64 -46.09 43.34 0.06
C ALA A 64 -46.44 43.64 -1.41
N ARG A 65 -45.47 44.05 -2.24
CA ARG A 65 -45.65 44.25 -3.69
C ARG A 65 -45.49 42.96 -4.52
N LEU A 66 -45.04 41.86 -3.91
CA LEU A 66 -44.95 40.55 -4.56
C LEU A 66 -46.26 39.75 -4.51
N GLY A 67 -47.28 40.22 -3.80
CA GLY A 67 -48.55 39.49 -3.62
C GLY A 67 -49.54 39.56 -4.78
N ASN A 68 -49.35 40.48 -5.74
CA ASN A 68 -50.25 40.66 -6.90
C ASN A 68 -49.53 40.64 -8.26
N GLY A 69 -48.25 40.27 -8.29
CA GLY A 69 -47.53 40.03 -9.53
C GLY A 69 -47.33 38.54 -9.72
N GLN A 70 -47.89 37.96 -10.78
CA GLN A 70 -47.53 36.61 -11.19
C GLN A 70 -46.01 36.51 -11.36
N THR A 71 -45.32 35.93 -10.38
CA THR A 71 -43.91 35.60 -10.48
C THR A 71 -43.77 34.39 -11.38
N GLN A 72 -43.59 34.67 -12.66
CA GLN A 72 -43.18 33.71 -13.67
C GLN A 72 -41.83 33.12 -13.24
N TYR A 73 -41.83 31.85 -12.83
CA TYR A 73 -40.61 31.06 -12.64
C TYR A 73 -39.91 30.98 -14.00
N ALA A 74 -38.93 31.86 -14.24
CA ALA A 74 -38.05 31.78 -15.38
C ALA A 74 -37.12 30.58 -15.14
N PRO A 75 -37.14 29.55 -16.00
CA PRO A 75 -36.18 28.46 -15.93
C PRO A 75 -34.76 29.05 -15.95
N PRO A 76 -33.79 28.48 -15.20
CA PRO A 76 -32.40 28.88 -15.33
C PRO A 76 -32.00 28.83 -16.82
N PRO A 77 -31.21 29.82 -17.30
CA PRO A 77 -30.88 29.93 -18.72
C PRO A 77 -30.37 28.60 -19.27
N ALA A 78 -30.83 28.18 -20.45
CA ALA A 78 -30.43 26.92 -21.07
C ALA A 78 -28.90 26.77 -21.16
N ALA A 79 -28.17 27.88 -21.28
CA ALA A 79 -26.70 27.93 -21.25
C ALA A 79 -26.11 27.44 -19.91
N THR A 80 -26.71 27.78 -18.78
CA THR A 80 -26.25 27.35 -17.46
C THR A 80 -26.50 25.86 -17.23
N ASN A 81 -27.64 25.34 -17.72
CA ASN A 81 -27.94 23.91 -17.69
C ASN A 81 -26.98 23.12 -18.60
N ALA A 82 -26.69 23.63 -19.81
CA ALA A 82 -25.72 23.03 -20.72
C ALA A 82 -24.29 23.04 -20.16
N GLU A 83 -23.89 24.08 -19.42
CA GLU A 83 -22.57 24.15 -18.78
C GLU A 83 -22.45 23.15 -17.61
N LEU A 84 -23.51 22.98 -16.82
CA LEU A 84 -23.56 21.99 -15.75
C LEU A 84 -23.53 20.57 -16.33
N GLU A 85 -24.31 20.30 -17.37
CA GLU A 85 -24.35 19.02 -18.07
C GLU A 85 -23.00 18.70 -18.73
N GLY A 86 -22.32 19.71 -19.28
CA GLY A 86 -20.93 19.60 -19.75
C GLY A 86 -19.93 19.29 -18.63
N LYS A 87 -20.10 19.83 -17.42
CA LYS A 87 -19.26 19.51 -16.25
C LYS A 87 -19.51 18.10 -15.70
N PHE A 88 -20.74 17.57 -15.80
CA PHE A 88 -21.05 16.18 -15.44
C PHE A 88 -20.65 15.17 -16.52
N ALA A 89 -20.65 15.58 -17.80
CA ALA A 89 -20.19 14.77 -18.93
C ALA A 89 -18.66 14.82 -19.14
N ALA A 90 -17.96 15.74 -18.47
CA ALA A 90 -16.52 15.85 -18.56
C ALA A 90 -15.82 14.60 -17.96
N PRO A 91 -14.73 14.11 -18.58
CA PRO A 91 -13.96 13.01 -18.03
C PRO A 91 -13.43 13.34 -16.63
N SER A 92 -13.27 12.31 -15.79
CA SER A 92 -12.81 12.46 -14.41
C SER A 92 -11.46 13.19 -14.36
N ALA A 93 -11.34 14.14 -13.43
CA ALA A 93 -10.12 14.94 -13.27
C ALA A 93 -8.91 14.03 -12.94
N GLY A 94 -7.84 14.17 -13.73
CA GLY A 94 -6.60 13.43 -13.57
C GLY A 94 -5.68 13.99 -12.47
N ALA A 95 -4.60 13.28 -12.15
CA ALA A 95 -3.68 13.62 -11.06
C ALA A 95 -3.02 15.01 -11.18
N GLN A 96 -2.90 15.58 -12.39
CA GLN A 96 -2.39 16.94 -12.61
C GLN A 96 -3.38 18.01 -12.13
N GLN A 97 -4.68 17.72 -12.22
CA GLN A 97 -5.75 18.69 -11.94
C GLN A 97 -6.16 18.66 -10.47
N THR A 98 -6.02 17.52 -9.79
CA THR A 98 -6.45 17.36 -8.39
C THR A 98 -5.30 17.40 -7.37
N ASP A 99 -4.04 17.35 -7.82
CA ASP A 99 -2.82 17.17 -7.00
C ASP A 99 -2.88 15.96 -6.03
N ARG A 100 -3.73 14.98 -6.37
CA ARG A 100 -3.92 13.74 -5.61
C ARG A 100 -3.20 12.58 -6.28
N MET A 101 -2.75 11.65 -5.46
CA MET A 101 -2.14 10.40 -5.86
C MET A 101 -3.17 9.53 -6.59
N THR A 102 -2.78 8.99 -7.74
CA THR A 102 -3.56 8.03 -8.51
C THR A 102 -2.72 6.79 -8.81
N TYR A 103 -3.40 5.68 -9.12
CA TYR A 103 -2.72 4.45 -9.54
C TYR A 103 -1.92 4.67 -10.82
N GLU A 104 -2.51 5.31 -11.82
CA GLU A 104 -1.90 5.57 -13.12
C GLU A 104 -0.60 6.36 -12.99
N ASP A 105 -0.60 7.48 -12.25
CA ASP A 105 0.60 8.30 -12.02
C ASP A 105 1.70 7.52 -11.26
N THR A 106 1.30 6.63 -10.35
CA THR A 106 2.26 5.78 -9.62
C THR A 106 2.90 4.75 -10.53
N VAL A 107 2.10 4.10 -11.40
CA VAL A 107 2.59 3.13 -12.38
C VAL A 107 3.56 3.78 -13.36
N TYR A 108 3.24 4.96 -13.91
CA TYR A 108 4.16 5.67 -14.81
C TYR A 108 5.48 6.03 -14.14
N LYS A 109 5.46 6.47 -12.87
CA LYS A 109 6.68 6.76 -12.12
C LYS A 109 7.52 5.51 -11.89
N THR A 110 6.90 4.40 -11.53
CA THR A 110 7.59 3.11 -11.37
C THR A 110 8.25 2.70 -12.69
N ILE A 111 7.52 2.73 -13.81
CA ILE A 111 8.07 2.42 -15.14
C ILE A 111 9.23 3.36 -15.49
N ALA A 112 9.09 4.66 -15.27
CA ALA A 112 10.14 5.63 -15.54
C ALA A 112 11.41 5.36 -14.72
N LEU A 113 11.27 5.00 -13.44
CA LEU A 113 12.41 4.61 -12.61
C LEU A 113 13.09 3.35 -13.14
N PHE A 114 12.34 2.29 -13.46
CA PHE A 114 12.91 1.07 -14.04
C PHE A 114 13.57 1.33 -15.40
N ALA A 115 13.02 2.21 -16.24
CA ALA A 115 13.63 2.60 -17.50
C ALA A 115 15.00 3.27 -17.28
N VAL A 116 15.09 4.23 -16.35
CA VAL A 116 16.37 4.85 -15.96
C VAL A 116 17.35 3.80 -15.45
N MET A 117 16.89 2.91 -14.56
CA MET A 117 17.71 1.84 -14.02
C MET A 117 18.26 0.92 -15.14
N LEU A 118 17.42 0.50 -16.09
CA LEU A 118 17.83 -0.38 -17.20
C LEU A 118 18.83 0.29 -18.14
N VAL A 119 18.62 1.57 -18.49
CA VAL A 119 19.58 2.33 -19.32
C VAL A 119 20.94 2.40 -18.65
N VAL A 120 20.98 2.71 -17.35
CA VAL A 120 22.25 2.77 -16.61
C VAL A 120 22.83 1.38 -16.36
N ALA A 121 22.00 0.34 -16.25
CA ALA A 121 22.46 -1.05 -16.13
C ALA A 121 23.22 -1.52 -17.36
N VAL A 122 22.80 -1.12 -18.58
CA VAL A 122 23.57 -1.37 -19.79
C VAL A 122 24.95 -0.69 -19.71
N GLY A 123 25.01 0.56 -19.23
CA GLY A 123 26.28 1.25 -18.98
C GLY A 123 27.16 0.54 -17.96
N GLY A 124 26.57 0.07 -16.85
CA GLY A 124 27.26 -0.72 -15.83
C GLY A 124 27.80 -2.04 -16.38
N TRP A 125 27.04 -2.71 -17.24
CA TRP A 125 27.47 -3.94 -17.91
C TRP A 125 28.69 -3.70 -18.80
N ILE A 126 28.61 -2.69 -19.68
CA ILE A 126 29.71 -2.33 -20.59
C ILE A 126 30.96 -1.98 -19.80
N TRP A 127 30.82 -1.20 -18.72
CA TRP A 127 31.94 -0.83 -17.88
C TRP A 127 32.54 -2.04 -17.15
N THR A 128 31.73 -2.96 -16.61
CA THR A 128 32.23 -4.20 -15.99
C THR A 128 33.01 -5.06 -16.99
N MET A 129 32.55 -5.17 -18.23
CA MET A 129 33.20 -5.97 -19.27
C MET A 129 34.39 -5.27 -19.94
N SER A 130 34.59 -3.96 -19.72
CA SER A 130 35.59 -3.16 -20.44
C SER A 130 37.05 -3.57 -20.18
N SER A 131 37.35 -4.18 -19.04
CA SER A 131 38.69 -4.65 -18.68
C SER A 131 39.00 -6.07 -19.18
N VAL A 132 37.98 -6.79 -19.64
CA VAL A 132 38.12 -8.20 -20.03
C VAL A 132 38.88 -8.28 -21.35
N THR A 133 40.08 -8.83 -21.28
CA THR A 133 40.98 -9.03 -22.43
C THR A 133 41.54 -10.46 -22.39
N PRO A 134 42.04 -11.01 -23.52
CA PRO A 134 42.68 -12.32 -23.52
C PRO A 134 43.86 -12.43 -22.53
N THR A 135 44.47 -11.30 -22.17
CA THR A 135 45.59 -11.18 -21.23
C THR A 135 45.18 -10.90 -19.78
N ASN A 136 43.94 -10.43 -19.55
CA ASN A 136 43.39 -10.18 -18.22
C ASN A 136 41.90 -10.57 -18.22
N PRO A 137 41.55 -11.79 -17.79
CA PRO A 137 40.18 -12.29 -17.85
C PRO A 137 39.31 -11.74 -16.71
N GLU A 138 39.78 -10.81 -15.89
CA GLU A 138 39.02 -10.34 -14.72
C GLU A 138 38.05 -9.18 -15.07
N PRO A 139 36.74 -9.34 -14.80
CA PRO A 139 35.77 -8.25 -14.96
C PRO A 139 36.00 -7.14 -13.94
N ASN A 140 35.69 -5.91 -14.34
CA ASN A 140 35.82 -4.74 -13.46
C ASN A 140 34.70 -4.73 -12.39
N VAL A 141 35.11 -4.74 -11.13
CA VAL A 141 34.21 -4.71 -9.96
C VAL A 141 33.79 -3.30 -9.53
N ALA A 142 34.41 -2.24 -10.05
CA ALA A 142 34.09 -0.87 -9.67
C ALA A 142 32.62 -0.48 -9.90
N PRO A 143 31.96 -0.83 -11.03
CA PRO A 143 30.60 -0.35 -11.31
C PRO A 143 29.61 -0.77 -10.23
N TRP A 144 29.62 -2.05 -9.84
CA TRP A 144 28.67 -2.54 -8.84
C TRP A 144 28.98 -2.07 -7.43
N LEU A 145 30.25 -1.87 -7.06
CA LEU A 145 30.61 -1.27 -5.77
C LEU A 145 30.18 0.20 -5.67
N ILE A 146 30.44 0.99 -6.71
CA ILE A 146 30.01 2.40 -6.79
C ILE A 146 28.48 2.48 -6.77
N GLY A 147 27.80 1.63 -7.55
CA GLY A 147 26.35 1.52 -7.58
C GLY A 147 25.77 1.16 -6.21
N ALA A 148 26.33 0.16 -5.54
CA ALA A 148 25.87 -0.29 -4.23
C ALA A 148 26.05 0.80 -3.17
N LEU A 149 27.22 1.43 -3.09
CA LEU A 149 27.51 2.47 -2.10
C LEU A 149 26.71 3.75 -2.35
N GLY A 150 26.71 4.26 -3.59
CA GLY A 150 25.94 5.45 -3.96
C GLY A 150 24.44 5.22 -3.82
N GLY A 151 23.96 4.04 -4.20
CA GLY A 151 22.59 3.61 -4.01
C GLY A 151 22.19 3.51 -2.53
N PHE A 152 23.06 2.96 -1.68
CA PHE A 152 22.82 2.87 -0.24
C PHE A 152 22.72 4.26 0.41
N VAL A 153 23.66 5.17 0.11
CA VAL A 153 23.63 6.55 0.61
C VAL A 153 22.34 7.25 0.17
N LEU A 154 21.97 7.15 -1.11
CA LEU A 154 20.75 7.76 -1.62
C LEU A 154 19.49 7.12 -1.02
N ALA A 155 19.48 5.82 -0.75
CA ALA A 155 18.38 5.17 -0.06
C ALA A 155 18.20 5.74 1.36
N MET A 156 19.30 5.88 2.13
CA MET A 156 19.26 6.49 3.45
C MET A 156 18.74 7.92 3.40
N VAL A 157 19.26 8.74 2.48
CA VAL A 157 18.79 10.12 2.29
C VAL A 157 17.29 10.15 1.97
N ASN A 158 16.81 9.30 1.07
CA ASN A 158 15.38 9.25 0.72
C ASN A 158 14.49 8.75 1.87
N ILE A 159 14.96 7.81 2.68
CA ILE A 159 14.21 7.27 3.82
C ILE A 159 14.01 8.32 4.92
N PHE A 160 15.05 9.08 5.26
CA PHE A 160 14.97 10.10 6.31
C PHE A 160 14.34 11.42 5.83
N LYS A 161 14.20 11.63 4.52
CA LYS A 161 13.62 12.85 3.97
C LYS A 161 12.10 12.89 4.17
N LYS A 162 11.61 13.97 4.79
CA LYS A 162 10.17 14.19 5.06
C LYS A 162 9.33 14.33 3.79
N GLN A 163 9.89 14.93 2.75
CA GLN A 163 9.20 15.17 1.47
C GLN A 163 9.89 14.38 0.35
N PRO A 164 9.16 13.54 -0.40
CA PRO A 164 9.75 12.78 -1.49
C PRO A 164 10.27 13.70 -2.59
N SER A 165 11.39 13.31 -3.20
CA SER A 165 12.16 14.15 -4.10
C SER A 165 12.47 13.39 -5.37
N ALA A 166 11.74 13.69 -6.45
CA ALA A 166 11.90 12.99 -7.73
C ALA A 166 13.36 12.92 -8.20
N PRO A 167 14.16 14.00 -8.16
CA PRO A 167 15.56 13.93 -8.58
C PRO A 167 16.43 12.96 -7.76
N LEU A 168 16.19 12.86 -6.45
CA LEU A 168 16.95 11.95 -5.58
C LEU A 168 16.56 10.49 -5.82
N ILE A 169 15.29 10.24 -6.13
CA ILE A 169 14.79 8.91 -6.44
C ILE A 169 15.27 8.46 -7.83
N MET A 170 15.31 9.37 -8.81
CA MET A 170 15.90 9.10 -10.12
C MET A 170 17.42 8.88 -10.03
N ALA A 171 18.13 9.67 -9.22
CA ALA A 171 19.55 9.43 -8.95
C ALA A 171 19.76 8.06 -8.31
N TYR A 172 18.91 7.67 -7.35
CA TYR A 172 18.94 6.33 -6.77
C TYR A 172 18.74 5.25 -7.83
N ALA A 173 17.75 5.41 -8.72
CA ALA A 173 17.51 4.48 -9.82
C ALA A 173 18.73 4.34 -10.75
N ALA A 174 19.44 5.43 -11.03
CA ALA A 174 20.68 5.39 -11.81
C ALA A 174 21.79 4.61 -11.09
N PHE A 175 22.07 4.89 -9.81
CA PHE A 175 23.07 4.14 -9.03
C PHE A 175 22.69 2.65 -8.88
N GLN A 176 21.42 2.35 -8.69
CA GLN A 176 20.95 0.96 -8.70
C GLN A 176 21.07 0.30 -10.07
N GLY A 177 20.85 1.05 -11.15
CA GLY A 177 21.14 0.58 -12.51
C GLY A 177 22.60 0.17 -12.64
N LEU A 178 23.52 1.03 -12.19
CA LEU A 178 24.96 0.73 -12.20
C LEU A 178 25.29 -0.50 -11.35
N PHE A 179 24.66 -0.63 -10.17
CA PHE A 179 24.80 -1.79 -9.29
C PHE A 179 24.34 -3.08 -9.97
N VAL A 180 23.08 -3.12 -10.39
CA VAL A 180 22.42 -4.28 -10.99
C VAL A 180 23.11 -4.66 -12.30
N GLY A 181 23.45 -3.69 -13.15
CA GLY A 181 24.17 -3.93 -14.41
C GLY A 181 25.55 -4.54 -14.19
N GLY A 182 26.34 -3.95 -13.28
CA GLY A 182 27.68 -4.42 -12.99
C GLY A 182 27.72 -5.79 -12.31
N ILE A 183 26.86 -6.03 -11.31
CA ILE A 183 26.81 -7.32 -10.62
C ILE A 183 26.30 -8.42 -11.58
N SER A 184 25.37 -8.09 -12.47
CA SER A 184 24.87 -9.03 -13.48
C SER A 184 25.96 -9.40 -14.47
N ALA A 185 26.71 -8.43 -14.99
CA ALA A 185 27.82 -8.70 -15.91
C ALA A 185 28.91 -9.55 -15.24
N TYR A 186 29.23 -9.26 -13.98
CA TYR A 186 30.20 -10.02 -13.20
C TYR A 186 29.78 -11.49 -13.05
N PHE A 187 28.54 -11.76 -12.63
CA PHE A 187 28.04 -13.12 -12.49
C PHE A 187 27.80 -13.82 -13.84
N GLU A 188 27.40 -13.11 -14.89
CA GLU A 188 27.25 -13.69 -16.23
C GLU A 188 28.60 -14.17 -16.77
N PHE A 189 29.67 -13.41 -16.53
CA PHE A 189 31.03 -13.80 -16.93
C PHE A 189 31.47 -15.10 -16.24
N MET A 190 31.26 -15.19 -14.92
CA MET A 190 31.62 -16.39 -14.15
C MET A 190 30.70 -17.58 -14.43
N MET A 191 29.42 -17.31 -14.64
CA MET A 191 28.35 -18.31 -14.74
C MET A 191 27.39 -17.93 -15.87
N PRO A 192 27.74 -18.22 -17.14
CA PRO A 192 26.91 -17.88 -18.28
C PRO A 192 25.47 -18.39 -18.12
N GLY A 193 24.51 -17.58 -18.54
CA GLY A 193 23.06 -17.83 -18.46
C GLY A 193 22.43 -17.56 -17.09
N ILE A 194 23.19 -17.13 -16.07
CA ILE A 194 22.63 -16.87 -14.74
C ILE A 194 21.70 -15.66 -14.71
N VAL A 195 22.02 -14.60 -15.49
CA VAL A 195 21.26 -13.35 -15.47
C VAL A 195 19.87 -13.54 -16.07
N VAL A 196 19.76 -14.30 -17.16
CA VAL A 196 18.46 -14.59 -17.78
C VAL A 196 17.59 -15.44 -16.84
N GLN A 197 18.16 -16.42 -16.14
CA GLN A 197 17.43 -17.22 -15.15
C GLN A 197 16.93 -16.36 -13.99
N ALA A 198 17.80 -15.51 -13.44
CA ALA A 198 17.45 -14.62 -12.33
C ALA A 198 16.36 -13.60 -12.73
N THR A 199 16.46 -13.06 -13.95
CA THR A 199 15.49 -12.09 -14.47
C THR A 199 14.13 -12.76 -14.70
N LEU A 200 14.09 -13.93 -15.35
CA LEU A 200 12.84 -14.68 -15.57
C LEU A 200 12.17 -15.07 -14.25
N ALA A 201 12.93 -15.53 -13.27
CA ALA A 201 12.41 -15.85 -11.94
C ALA A 201 11.86 -14.60 -11.24
N THR A 202 12.57 -13.46 -11.32
CA THR A 202 12.12 -12.19 -10.73
C THR A 202 10.81 -11.72 -11.36
N VAL A 203 10.74 -11.67 -12.69
CA VAL A 203 9.53 -11.27 -13.42
C VAL A 203 8.36 -12.20 -13.11
N SER A 204 8.62 -13.50 -12.98
CA SER A 204 7.59 -14.49 -12.60
C SER A 204 7.05 -14.22 -11.20
N VAL A 205 7.91 -14.02 -10.20
CA VAL A 205 7.49 -13.74 -8.82
C VAL A 205 6.73 -12.41 -8.74
N VAL A 206 7.25 -11.35 -9.37
CA VAL A 206 6.57 -10.04 -9.44
C VAL A 206 5.21 -10.16 -10.12
N GLY A 207 5.14 -10.83 -11.28
CA GLY A 207 3.91 -11.01 -12.06
C GLY A 207 2.85 -11.82 -11.31
N VAL A 208 3.23 -12.92 -10.67
CA VAL A 208 2.33 -13.73 -9.84
C VAL A 208 1.84 -12.92 -8.63
N THR A 209 2.73 -12.18 -7.97
CA THR A 209 2.37 -11.34 -6.83
C THR A 209 1.39 -10.25 -7.22
N LEU A 210 1.65 -9.57 -8.34
CA LEU A 210 0.76 -8.57 -8.91
C LEU A 210 -0.60 -9.18 -9.28
N ALA A 211 -0.63 -10.34 -9.93
CA ALA A 211 -1.87 -11.00 -10.33
C ALA A 211 -2.72 -11.41 -9.10
N LEU A 212 -2.09 -11.99 -8.07
CA LEU A 212 -2.77 -12.39 -6.83
C LEU A 212 -3.27 -11.20 -6.02
N PHE A 213 -2.51 -10.11 -6.02
CA PHE A 213 -2.92 -8.87 -5.37
C PHE A 213 -4.07 -8.20 -6.15
N ALA A 214 -3.96 -8.11 -7.47
CA ALA A 214 -4.99 -7.55 -8.35
C ALA A 214 -6.30 -8.33 -8.29
N SER A 215 -6.25 -9.66 -8.12
CA SER A 215 -7.45 -10.47 -7.95
C SER A 215 -8.14 -10.26 -6.60
N GLY A 216 -7.59 -9.44 -5.71
CA GLY A 216 -8.12 -9.15 -4.37
C GLY A 216 -8.06 -10.32 -3.39
N LYS A 217 -7.49 -11.47 -3.80
CA LYS A 217 -7.40 -12.70 -2.99
C LYS A 217 -6.35 -12.57 -1.90
N ILE A 218 -5.28 -11.81 -2.15
CA ILE A 218 -4.19 -11.59 -1.21
C ILE A 218 -4.18 -10.13 -0.78
N ARG A 219 -4.19 -9.90 0.53
CA ARG A 219 -4.01 -8.59 1.15
C ARG A 219 -3.07 -8.71 2.33
N ALA A 220 -2.39 -7.61 2.64
CA ALA A 220 -1.55 -7.54 3.83
C ALA A 220 -2.40 -7.72 5.09
N SER A 221 -1.93 -8.59 6.00
CA SER A 221 -2.56 -8.79 7.31
C SER A 221 -1.69 -8.21 8.40
N LYS A 222 -2.30 -7.55 9.39
CA LYS A 222 -1.58 -6.97 10.54
C LYS A 222 -0.70 -8.01 11.26
N ARG A 223 -1.15 -9.27 11.34
CA ARG A 223 -0.37 -10.36 11.98
C ARG A 223 0.83 -10.76 11.12
N ALA A 224 0.61 -10.99 9.82
CA ALA A 224 1.67 -11.35 8.89
C ALA A 224 2.73 -10.25 8.79
N THR A 225 2.32 -8.97 8.77
CA THR A 225 3.25 -7.82 8.76
C THR A 225 4.11 -7.78 10.03
N LYS A 226 3.57 -8.07 11.21
CA LYS A 226 4.38 -8.13 12.45
C LYS A 226 5.45 -9.21 12.38
N ILE A 227 5.09 -10.41 11.93
CA ILE A 227 6.04 -11.53 11.77
C ILE A 227 7.10 -11.17 10.72
N PHE A 228 6.68 -10.62 9.59
CA PHE A 228 7.56 -10.13 8.54
C PHE A 228 8.55 -9.08 9.05
N MET A 229 8.11 -8.11 9.86
CA MET A 229 9.00 -7.09 10.43
C MET A 229 10.08 -7.71 11.33
N ILE A 230 9.73 -8.70 12.15
CA ILE A 230 10.70 -9.45 12.96
C ILE A 230 11.71 -10.17 12.05
N ALA A 231 11.22 -10.86 11.02
CA ALA A 231 12.07 -11.54 10.05
C ALA A 231 13.00 -10.58 9.29
N MET A 232 12.50 -9.39 8.91
CA MET A 232 13.27 -8.36 8.22
C MET A 232 14.41 -7.82 9.09
N ILE A 233 14.11 -7.52 10.37
CA ILE A 233 15.14 -7.06 11.32
C ILE A 233 16.17 -8.16 11.58
N GLY A 234 15.72 -9.41 11.78
CA GLY A 234 16.63 -10.55 11.97
C GLY A 234 17.54 -10.76 10.76
N TYR A 235 16.98 -10.71 9.55
CA TYR A 235 17.75 -10.79 8.31
C TYR A 235 18.75 -9.65 8.16
N LEU A 236 18.36 -8.42 8.51
CA LEU A 236 19.25 -7.26 8.48
C LEU A 236 20.42 -7.43 9.45
N VAL A 237 20.16 -7.82 10.70
CA VAL A 237 21.20 -8.05 11.70
C VAL A 237 22.16 -9.16 11.24
N PHE A 238 21.64 -10.29 10.75
CA PHE A 238 22.45 -11.35 10.18
C PHE A 238 23.31 -10.86 9.00
N SER A 239 22.74 -10.04 8.12
CA SER A 239 23.45 -9.48 6.96
C SER A 239 24.60 -8.57 7.39
N LEU A 240 24.39 -7.70 8.38
CA LEU A 240 25.41 -6.82 8.92
C LEU A 240 26.53 -7.59 9.61
N LEU A 241 26.20 -8.63 10.40
CA LEU A 241 27.19 -9.52 10.99
C LEU A 241 28.02 -10.23 9.92
N ASN A 242 27.37 -10.77 8.88
CA ASN A 242 28.05 -11.43 7.79
C ASN A 242 29.04 -10.50 7.07
N VAL A 243 28.60 -9.28 6.70
CA VAL A 243 29.47 -8.29 6.06
C VAL A 243 30.60 -7.88 7.00
N GLY A 244 30.32 -7.62 8.27
CA GLY A 244 31.34 -7.29 9.27
C GLY A 244 32.42 -8.37 9.38
N LEU A 245 32.02 -9.64 9.50
CA LEU A 245 32.94 -10.77 9.57
C LEU A 245 33.78 -10.93 8.30
N MET A 246 33.20 -10.67 7.12
CA MET A 246 33.93 -10.66 5.85
C MET A 246 34.95 -9.50 5.79
N LEU A 247 34.57 -8.30 6.24
CA LEU A 247 35.45 -7.13 6.23
C LEU A 247 36.64 -7.25 7.18
N PHE A 248 36.45 -7.89 8.34
CA PHE A 248 37.52 -8.13 9.31
C PHE A 248 38.36 -9.39 9.01
N GLY A 249 38.12 -10.07 7.88
CA GLY A 249 38.89 -11.25 7.47
C GLY A 249 38.76 -12.44 8.42
N VAL A 250 37.70 -12.48 9.24
CA VAL A 250 37.46 -13.56 10.21
C VAL A 250 37.00 -14.83 9.51
N LEU A 251 36.39 -14.69 8.32
CA LEU A 251 35.89 -15.81 7.53
C LEU A 251 36.94 -16.28 6.51
N PRO A 252 36.96 -17.59 6.20
CA PRO A 252 37.82 -18.14 5.16
C PRO A 252 37.60 -17.47 3.80
N ALA A 253 38.70 -17.23 3.05
CA ALA A 253 38.68 -16.49 1.78
C ALA A 253 37.96 -17.25 0.63
N ASP A 254 37.76 -18.56 0.77
CA ASP A 254 37.00 -19.41 -0.14
C ASP A 254 35.47 -19.20 -0.01
N GLN A 255 34.99 -18.50 1.02
CA GLN A 255 33.56 -18.21 1.19
C GLN A 255 33.14 -16.92 0.48
N MET A 256 32.85 -17.02 -0.83
CA MET A 256 32.40 -15.91 -1.69
C MET A 256 31.23 -15.08 -1.11
N PHE A 257 30.34 -15.69 -0.32
CA PHE A 257 29.21 -15.01 0.33
C PHE A 257 29.29 -14.97 1.87
N GLY A 258 30.46 -15.24 2.45
CA GLY A 258 30.67 -15.34 3.90
C GLY A 258 29.91 -16.52 4.51
N LEU A 259 29.31 -16.33 5.70
CA LEU A 259 28.51 -17.33 6.43
C LEU A 259 27.36 -17.94 5.60
N ARG A 260 26.91 -17.26 4.54
CA ARG A 260 25.91 -17.81 3.61
C ARG A 260 26.45 -18.96 2.76
N SER A 261 27.76 -19.05 2.61
CA SER A 261 28.46 -20.13 1.90
C SER A 261 28.68 -21.35 2.79
N ALA A 262 28.54 -21.21 4.12
CA ALA A 262 28.67 -22.33 5.03
C ALA A 262 27.59 -23.39 4.75
N THR A 263 27.96 -24.66 4.81
CA THR A 263 27.05 -25.78 4.55
C THR A 263 26.62 -26.44 5.86
N ILE A 264 25.32 -26.66 6.02
CA ILE A 264 24.77 -27.51 7.09
C ILE A 264 24.14 -28.73 6.41
N ALA A 265 24.57 -29.94 6.81
CA ALA A 265 24.09 -31.19 6.23
C ALA A 265 24.21 -31.26 4.68
N GLY A 266 25.29 -30.69 4.12
CA GLY A 266 25.53 -30.66 2.67
C GLY A 266 24.72 -29.61 1.90
N ILE A 267 23.85 -28.84 2.57
CA ILE A 267 23.07 -27.76 1.96
C ILE A 267 23.67 -26.41 2.37
N PRO A 268 24.01 -25.53 1.41
CA PRO A 268 24.44 -24.16 1.72
C PRO A 268 23.37 -23.40 2.51
N ILE A 269 23.73 -22.81 3.66
CA ILE A 269 22.81 -22.03 4.51
C ILE A 269 22.17 -20.89 3.70
N GLY A 270 22.94 -20.28 2.80
CA GLY A 270 22.48 -19.22 1.92
C GLY A 270 21.33 -19.63 0.99
N LEU A 271 21.19 -20.92 0.66
CA LEU A 271 20.05 -21.42 -0.12
C LEU A 271 18.77 -21.41 0.72
N ILE A 272 18.82 -21.93 1.94
CA ILE A 272 17.68 -21.97 2.86
C ILE A 272 17.23 -20.54 3.21
N LEU A 273 18.20 -19.68 3.54
CA LEU A 273 17.93 -18.27 3.77
C LEU A 273 17.41 -17.57 2.51
N GLY A 274 17.96 -17.88 1.33
CA GLY A 274 17.53 -17.31 0.05
C GLY A 274 16.05 -17.56 -0.23
N VAL A 275 15.57 -18.80 -0.04
CA VAL A 275 14.14 -19.13 -0.22
C VAL A 275 13.26 -18.33 0.75
N LEU A 276 13.66 -18.23 2.02
CA LEU A 276 12.95 -17.42 3.00
C LEU A 276 12.90 -15.94 2.59
N VAL A 277 14.02 -15.41 2.11
CA VAL A 277 14.14 -14.01 1.68
C VAL A 277 13.32 -13.73 0.41
N VAL A 278 13.27 -14.67 -0.54
CA VAL A 278 12.40 -14.55 -1.72
C VAL A 278 10.92 -14.47 -1.32
N ILE A 279 10.48 -15.29 -0.36
CA ILE A 279 9.11 -15.22 0.19
C ILE A 279 8.88 -13.86 0.87
N MET A 280 9.86 -13.36 1.63
CA MET A 280 9.78 -12.05 2.26
C MET A 280 9.70 -10.92 1.24
N ALA A 281 10.47 -10.98 0.16
CA ALA A 281 10.44 -9.99 -0.91
C ALA A 281 9.08 -10.00 -1.66
N ALA A 282 8.53 -11.19 -1.93
CA ALA A 282 7.18 -11.30 -2.47
C ALA A 282 6.12 -10.70 -1.54
N TYR A 283 6.21 -10.94 -0.22
CA TYR A 283 5.31 -10.30 0.74
C TYR A 283 5.53 -8.78 0.86
N SER A 284 6.76 -8.31 0.72
CA SER A 284 7.09 -6.88 0.67
C SER A 284 6.41 -6.19 -0.51
N LEU A 285 6.37 -6.83 -1.69
CA LEU A 285 5.62 -6.32 -2.85
C LEU A 285 4.11 -6.22 -2.56
N VAL A 286 3.54 -7.20 -1.86
CA VAL A 286 2.13 -7.13 -1.42
C VAL A 286 1.92 -5.92 -0.50
N LEU A 287 2.84 -5.65 0.42
CA LEU A 287 2.79 -4.47 1.29
C LEU A 287 2.92 -3.16 0.50
N ASP A 288 3.81 -3.12 -0.50
CA ASP A 288 4.00 -1.94 -1.36
C ASP A 288 2.71 -1.61 -2.11
N PHE A 289 2.05 -2.62 -2.69
CA PHE A 289 0.79 -2.41 -3.40
C PHE A 289 -0.38 -2.05 -2.47
N ASP A 290 -0.44 -2.65 -1.28
CA ASP A 290 -1.44 -2.30 -0.26
C ASP A 290 -1.27 -0.84 0.21
N GLN A 291 -0.04 -0.39 0.41
CA GLN A 291 0.25 1.02 0.74
C GLN A 291 -0.15 1.97 -0.39
N ILE A 292 0.04 1.58 -1.65
CA ILE A 292 -0.41 2.37 -2.81
C ILE A 292 -1.93 2.48 -2.82
N GLN A 293 -2.65 1.36 -2.64
CA GLN A 293 -4.12 1.37 -2.59
C GLN A 293 -4.63 2.27 -1.47
N GLN A 294 -4.05 2.17 -0.28
CA GLN A 294 -4.41 3.02 0.86
C GLN A 294 -4.08 4.48 0.58
N GLY A 295 -2.93 4.79 -0.02
CA GLY A 295 -2.54 6.15 -0.40
C GLY A 295 -3.53 6.79 -1.37
N VAL A 296 -3.89 6.08 -2.44
CA VAL A 296 -4.88 6.57 -3.42
C VAL A 296 -6.26 6.72 -2.77
N ARG A 297 -6.71 5.72 -2.00
CA ARG A 297 -8.01 5.75 -1.31
C ARG A 297 -8.13 6.90 -0.32
N ASN A 298 -7.04 7.24 0.36
CA ASN A 298 -7.00 8.35 1.32
C ASN A 298 -6.78 9.72 0.65
N GLY A 299 -6.65 9.78 -0.68
CA GLY A 299 -6.40 11.03 -1.40
C GLY A 299 -5.04 11.65 -1.10
N ALA A 300 -4.02 10.80 -0.88
CA ALA A 300 -2.66 11.23 -0.57
C ALA A 300 -2.12 12.24 -1.60
N PRO A 301 -1.23 13.18 -1.22
CA PRO A 301 -0.62 14.11 -2.17
C PRO A 301 0.12 13.39 -3.29
N ARG A 302 0.05 13.92 -4.51
CA ARG A 302 0.67 13.32 -5.70
C ARG A 302 2.15 13.00 -5.53
N LYS A 303 2.88 13.83 -4.79
CA LYS A 303 4.32 13.66 -4.54
C LYS A 303 4.63 12.30 -3.87
N LEU A 304 3.72 11.74 -3.08
CA LEU A 304 3.90 10.43 -2.43
C LEU A 304 3.92 9.26 -3.42
N ALA A 305 3.41 9.41 -4.63
CA ALA A 305 3.54 8.39 -5.68
C ALA A 305 5.02 8.11 -6.04
N TRP A 306 5.91 9.10 -5.89
CA TRP A 306 7.35 8.88 -6.06
C TRP A 306 7.93 7.97 -4.97
N LYS A 307 7.47 8.14 -3.72
CA LYS A 307 7.89 7.29 -2.60
C LYS A 307 7.38 5.86 -2.77
N ALA A 308 6.15 5.70 -3.25
CA ALA A 308 5.58 4.39 -3.58
C ALA A 308 6.36 3.69 -4.70
N ALA A 309 6.65 4.40 -5.79
CA ALA A 309 7.45 3.87 -6.90
C ALA A 309 8.87 3.47 -6.46
N PHE A 310 9.50 4.28 -5.59
CA PHE A 310 10.77 3.97 -4.96
C PHE A 310 10.71 2.67 -4.14
N GLY A 311 9.68 2.49 -3.31
CA GLY A 311 9.49 1.27 -2.51
C GLY A 311 9.44 0.01 -3.37
N ILE A 312 8.59 0.02 -4.41
CA ILE A 312 8.50 -1.10 -5.37
C ILE A 312 9.87 -1.39 -5.99
N MET A 313 10.57 -0.34 -6.45
CA MET A 313 11.89 -0.50 -7.07
C MET A 313 12.89 -1.17 -6.13
N VAL A 314 12.99 -0.70 -4.89
CA VAL A 314 13.87 -1.29 -3.86
C VAL A 314 13.54 -2.77 -3.67
N THR A 315 12.26 -3.10 -3.53
CA THR A 315 11.81 -4.49 -3.32
C THR A 315 12.14 -5.39 -4.50
N VAL A 316 11.91 -4.94 -5.74
CA VAL A 316 12.20 -5.73 -6.95
C VAL A 316 13.70 -5.93 -7.15
N ILE A 317 14.52 -4.90 -6.93
CA ILE A 317 15.99 -5.02 -7.03
C ILE A 317 16.50 -6.00 -5.97
N TRP A 318 15.98 -5.89 -4.75
CA TRP A 318 16.34 -6.80 -3.67
C TRP A 318 15.99 -8.24 -4.00
N LEU A 319 14.78 -8.48 -4.52
CA LEU A 319 14.35 -9.79 -5.01
C LEU A 319 15.29 -10.34 -6.10
N TYR A 320 15.65 -9.50 -7.09
CA TYR A 320 16.56 -9.89 -8.17
C TYR A 320 17.93 -10.33 -7.64
N VAL A 321 18.56 -9.52 -6.78
CA VAL A 321 19.89 -9.81 -6.25
C VAL A 321 19.88 -11.06 -5.36
N GLU A 322 18.80 -11.30 -4.62
CA GLU A 322 18.68 -12.52 -3.82
C GLU A 322 18.56 -13.76 -4.71
N ILE A 323 17.72 -13.72 -5.74
CA ILE A 323 17.58 -14.83 -6.70
C ILE A 323 18.91 -15.09 -7.40
N LEU A 324 19.58 -14.03 -7.87
CA LEU A 324 20.89 -14.12 -8.51
C LEU A 324 21.90 -14.81 -7.58
N ARG A 325 21.96 -14.40 -6.30
CA ARG A 325 22.81 -15.02 -5.29
C ARG A 325 22.45 -16.49 -5.07
N MET A 326 21.16 -16.80 -4.99
CA MET A 326 20.69 -18.16 -4.71
C MET A 326 21.11 -19.11 -5.85
N ILE A 327 20.94 -18.70 -7.10
CA ILE A 327 21.40 -19.47 -8.26
C ILE A 327 22.93 -19.58 -8.27
N ALA A 328 23.65 -18.50 -7.94
CA ALA A 328 25.11 -18.51 -7.85
C ALA A 328 25.62 -19.50 -6.80
N ILE A 329 24.98 -19.57 -5.62
CA ILE A 329 25.30 -20.53 -4.57
C ILE A 329 25.07 -21.96 -5.05
N ILE A 330 23.90 -22.24 -5.66
CA ILE A 330 23.57 -23.58 -6.16
C ILE A 330 24.56 -24.05 -7.23
N ARG A 331 24.93 -23.16 -8.16
CA ARG A 331 25.86 -23.49 -9.25
C ARG A 331 27.31 -23.59 -8.79
N GLY A 332 27.71 -22.75 -7.84
CA GLY A 332 29.07 -22.76 -7.28
C GLY A 332 29.32 -23.83 -6.22
N SER A 333 28.26 -24.47 -5.70
CA SER A 333 28.37 -25.59 -4.76
C SER A 333 28.38 -26.98 -5.42
N ASN A 334 28.33 -27.05 -6.76
CA ASN A 334 28.47 -28.26 -7.57
C ASN A 334 29.81 -28.23 -8.31
#